data_AF-A0A932T276-F1
#
_entry.id   AF-A0A932T276-F1
#
_cell.length_a   1.000
_cell.length_b   1.000
_cell.length_c   1.000
_cell.angle_alpha   90.00
_cell.angle_beta   90.00
_cell.angle_gamma   90.00
#
_symmetry.space_group_name_H-M   'P 1'
#
loop_
_entity.id
_entity.type
_entity.pdbx_description
1 polymer ?
#
loop_
_entity_poly.entity_id
_entity_poly.type
_entity_poly.pdbx_seq_one_letter_code
_entity_poly.pdbx_strand_id
1 'polypeptide(L)'
;MVPELGVRAIVVVITILGMPVVTSADGLFQQIPADGTWVRFDAEWATLGADEQIKSRTTGRVTISSTGKESRDDEDCRWIEIKTVRKLDDGTNGIDFFKMLIPERRMRTGEKPLDHVLKAWHKVGGFRHPQTGEVMEWDRQKADLRSVNTLSQNQDLRIYLDGPLPNAQKLAAVTIDSKIGPVRCDGIAGTFVGKTQSGAQTELYQEYRLHEKAPFGVVSYRGTFTRKVNGVTAPDHIRVIFTLADFGDRAKTELPQD
;
A
#
# COMPACT_ATOMS: atom_id res chain seq x y z
N MET A 1 15.86 -25.16 -72.46
CA MET A 1 16.57 -25.33 -71.18
C MET A 1 16.49 -23.98 -70.47
N VAL A 2 15.52 -23.82 -69.57
CA VAL A 2 15.21 -22.56 -68.87
C VAL A 2 15.40 -22.85 -67.38
N PRO A 3 16.15 -22.05 -66.60
CA PRO A 3 16.31 -22.30 -65.18
C PRO A 3 15.15 -21.68 -64.40
N GLU A 4 14.53 -22.47 -63.53
CA GLU A 4 13.54 -22.04 -62.55
C GLU A 4 14.21 -21.17 -61.47
N LEU A 5 13.76 -19.93 -61.33
CA LEU A 5 14.08 -19.08 -60.18
C LEU A 5 13.11 -19.40 -59.04
N GLY A 6 13.55 -20.28 -58.12
CA GLY A 6 12.85 -20.55 -56.87
C GLY A 6 12.95 -19.38 -55.91
N VAL A 7 11.85 -18.63 -55.75
CA VAL A 7 11.70 -17.59 -54.73
C VAL A 7 11.45 -18.28 -53.39
N ARG A 8 12.49 -18.37 -52.55
CA ARG A 8 12.34 -18.80 -51.15
C ARG A 8 11.88 -17.60 -50.32
N ALA A 9 10.60 -17.55 -49.99
CA ALA A 9 10.06 -16.59 -49.03
C ALA A 9 10.59 -16.92 -47.62
N ILE A 10 11.47 -16.06 -47.09
CA ILE A 10 11.94 -16.13 -45.70
C ILE A 10 10.88 -15.44 -44.83
N VAL A 11 10.06 -16.23 -44.14
CA VAL A 11 9.15 -15.73 -43.10
C VAL A 11 9.95 -15.53 -41.82
N VAL A 12 10.32 -14.29 -41.53
CA VAL A 12 10.92 -13.91 -40.24
C VAL A 12 9.80 -13.78 -39.22
N VAL A 13 9.60 -14.83 -38.42
CA VAL A 13 8.72 -14.77 -37.24
C VAL A 13 9.48 -14.01 -36.16
N ILE A 14 9.24 -12.70 -36.06
CA ILE A 14 9.69 -11.88 -34.93
C ILE A 14 8.79 -12.26 -33.75
N THR A 15 9.22 -13.26 -32.99
CA THR A 15 8.63 -13.56 -31.68
C THR A 15 9.00 -12.41 -30.75
N ILE A 16 8.12 -11.41 -30.66
CA ILE A 16 8.19 -10.39 -29.61
C ILE A 16 7.95 -11.14 -28.31
N LEU A 17 9.04 -11.57 -27.66
CA LEU A 17 9.05 -11.97 -26.27
C LEU A 17 8.58 -10.75 -25.48
N GLY A 18 7.26 -10.67 -25.29
CA GLY A 18 6.63 -9.65 -24.48
C GLY A 18 7.14 -9.79 -23.06
N MET A 19 8.19 -9.03 -22.73
CA MET A 19 8.56 -8.81 -21.36
C MET A 19 7.32 -8.19 -20.70
N PRO A 20 6.78 -8.79 -19.62
CA PRO A 20 5.69 -8.16 -18.90
C PRO A 20 6.17 -6.77 -18.51
N VAL A 21 5.52 -5.74 -19.04
CA VAL A 21 5.74 -4.39 -18.55
C VAL A 21 5.26 -4.44 -17.11
N VAL A 22 6.20 -4.47 -16.17
CA VAL A 22 5.90 -4.30 -14.76
C VAL A 22 5.38 -2.88 -14.65
N THR A 23 4.06 -2.72 -14.75
CA THR A 23 3.41 -1.46 -14.45
C THR A 23 3.63 -1.27 -12.97
N SER A 24 4.53 -0.34 -12.64
CA SER A 24 4.73 0.08 -11.26
C SER A 24 3.40 0.63 -10.73
N ALA A 25 3.23 0.78 -9.42
CA ALA A 25 2.19 1.62 -8.82
C ALA A 25 2.84 2.62 -7.88
N ASP A 26 2.11 3.62 -7.40
CA ASP A 26 2.61 4.57 -6.40
C ASP A 26 2.06 4.20 -5.01
N GLY A 27 2.80 4.52 -3.93
CA GLY A 27 2.50 4.04 -2.57
C GLY A 27 3.26 2.76 -2.20
N LEU A 28 2.78 1.97 -1.22
CA LEU A 28 3.38 0.67 -0.89
C LEU A 28 3.10 -0.41 -1.93
N PHE A 29 2.13 -0.19 -2.81
CA PHE A 29 1.90 -1.01 -3.98
C PHE A 29 2.73 -0.40 -5.10
N GLN A 30 3.89 -1.01 -5.40
CA GLN A 30 4.72 -0.64 -6.54
C GLN A 30 4.59 -1.63 -7.68
N GLN A 31 3.77 -2.66 -7.53
CA GLN A 31 3.37 -3.58 -8.59
C GLN A 31 2.11 -4.32 -8.13
N ILE A 32 1.28 -4.77 -9.07
CA ILE A 32 0.15 -5.64 -8.76
C ILE A 32 0.71 -7.04 -8.50
N PRO A 33 0.57 -7.58 -7.29
CA PRO A 33 1.10 -8.90 -6.99
C PRO A 33 0.27 -10.01 -7.67
N ALA A 34 0.83 -11.21 -7.79
CA ALA A 34 0.02 -12.39 -8.16
C ALA A 34 -1.04 -12.68 -7.10
N ASP A 35 -2.12 -13.36 -7.47
CA ASP A 35 -3.13 -13.72 -6.48
C ASP A 35 -2.57 -14.73 -5.46
N GLY A 36 -3.03 -14.65 -4.21
CA GLY A 36 -2.44 -15.39 -3.09
C GLY A 36 -1.12 -14.80 -2.57
N THR A 37 -0.56 -13.77 -3.18
CA THR A 37 0.68 -13.16 -2.67
C THR A 37 0.43 -12.38 -1.39
N TRP A 38 1.35 -12.48 -0.42
CA TRP A 38 1.36 -11.63 0.76
C TRP A 38 2.78 -11.19 1.13
N VAL A 39 2.85 -10.06 1.83
CA VAL A 39 4.06 -9.50 2.42
C VAL A 39 3.79 -9.09 3.85
N ARG A 40 4.79 -9.22 4.71
CA ARG A 40 4.74 -8.77 6.10
C ARG A 40 5.92 -7.88 6.40
N PHE A 41 5.63 -6.78 7.07
CA PHE A 41 6.61 -5.84 7.58
C PHE A 41 6.61 -5.87 9.10
N ASP A 42 7.80 -5.82 9.69
CA ASP A 42 7.95 -5.35 11.06
C ASP A 42 7.78 -3.83 11.06
N ALA A 43 6.99 -3.33 12.01
CA ALA A 43 6.55 -1.95 12.04
C ALA A 43 6.86 -1.26 13.37
N GLU A 44 7.32 -0.02 13.29
CA GLU A 44 7.52 0.88 14.42
C GLU A 44 6.75 2.18 14.20
N TRP A 45 6.07 2.62 15.25
CA TRP A 45 5.45 3.95 15.35
C TRP A 45 6.05 4.67 16.56
N ALA A 46 6.53 5.89 16.37
CA ALA A 46 7.05 6.72 17.45
C ALA A 46 6.40 8.10 17.41
N THR A 47 5.86 8.55 18.54
CA THR A 47 5.46 9.95 18.72
C THR A 47 6.68 10.71 19.20
N LEU A 48 7.08 11.73 18.45
CA LEU A 48 8.22 12.58 18.72
C LEU A 48 7.71 13.96 19.16
N GLY A 49 8.33 14.53 20.19
CA GLY A 49 8.10 15.91 20.60
C GLY A 49 8.79 16.92 19.68
N ALA A 50 8.58 18.20 19.96
CA ALA A 50 9.22 19.29 19.20
C ALA A 50 10.76 19.31 19.32
N ASP A 51 11.31 18.66 20.35
CA ASP A 51 12.73 18.47 20.62
C ASP A 51 13.28 17.15 20.06
N GLU A 52 12.51 16.46 19.22
CA GLU A 52 12.83 15.14 18.64
C GLU A 52 12.98 14.01 19.68
N GLN A 53 12.59 14.23 20.94
CA GLN A 53 12.58 13.19 21.95
C GLN A 53 11.37 12.27 21.75
N ILE A 54 11.60 10.97 21.92
CA ILE A 54 10.55 9.95 21.82
C ILE A 54 9.65 10.06 23.05
N LYS A 55 8.41 10.48 22.83
CA LYS A 55 7.37 10.53 23.87
C LYS A 55 6.70 9.18 24.06
N SER A 56 6.48 8.46 22.96
CA SER A 56 5.99 7.08 22.99
C SER A 56 6.50 6.30 21.79
N ARG A 57 6.63 4.98 21.97
CA ARG A 57 7.01 4.05 20.92
C ARG A 57 6.15 2.80 21.01
N THR A 58 5.62 2.40 19.86
CA THR A 58 4.86 1.17 19.70
C THR A 58 5.47 0.37 18.56
N THR A 59 5.50 -0.95 18.71
CA THR A 59 5.92 -1.88 17.66
C THR A 59 4.77 -2.79 17.26
N GLY A 60 4.91 -3.43 16.10
CA GLY A 60 3.87 -4.29 15.58
C GLY A 60 4.22 -4.85 14.22
N ARG A 61 3.19 -5.26 13.49
CA ARG A 61 3.31 -5.85 12.16
C ARG A 61 2.27 -5.27 11.24
N VAL A 62 2.65 -5.13 9.97
CA VAL A 62 1.73 -4.85 8.88
C VAL A 62 1.81 -6.00 7.89
N THR A 63 0.68 -6.60 7.56
CA THR A 63 0.57 -7.63 6.51
C THR A 63 -0.29 -7.09 5.39
N ILE A 64 0.20 -7.20 4.16
CA ILE A 64 -0.52 -6.82 2.94
C ILE A 64 -0.66 -8.08 2.08
N SER A 65 -1.86 -8.35 1.56
CA SER A 65 -2.13 -9.56 0.78
C SER A 65 -3.11 -9.34 -0.36
N SER A 66 -2.89 -10.06 -1.46
CA SER A 66 -3.89 -10.32 -2.51
C SER A 66 -4.61 -11.62 -2.16
N THR A 67 -5.92 -11.57 -1.93
CA THR A 67 -6.71 -12.71 -1.40
C THR A 67 -7.83 -13.18 -2.32
N GLY A 68 -7.79 -12.79 -3.59
CA GLY A 68 -8.75 -13.20 -4.60
C GLY A 68 -8.89 -12.18 -5.72
N LYS A 69 -9.60 -12.60 -6.76
CA LYS A 69 -10.06 -11.77 -7.87
C LYS A 69 -11.57 -11.81 -7.98
N GLU A 70 -12.15 -10.75 -8.51
CA GLU A 70 -13.57 -10.64 -8.81
C GLU A 70 -13.73 -9.81 -10.08
N SER A 71 -14.71 -10.13 -10.92
CA SER A 71 -15.08 -9.29 -12.06
C SER A 71 -16.34 -8.51 -11.71
N ARG A 72 -16.32 -7.18 -11.87
CA ARG A 72 -17.47 -6.32 -11.62
C ARG A 72 -17.62 -5.33 -12.77
N ASP A 73 -18.81 -5.30 -13.37
CA ASP A 73 -19.10 -4.45 -14.54
C ASP A 73 -18.08 -4.63 -15.69
N ASP A 74 -17.73 -5.89 -16.00
CA ASP A 74 -16.72 -6.30 -16.98
C ASP A 74 -15.29 -5.78 -16.69
N GLU A 75 -15.02 -5.38 -15.45
CA GLU A 75 -13.71 -4.93 -14.99
C GLU A 75 -13.08 -5.92 -14.00
N ASP A 76 -11.85 -6.36 -14.30
CA ASP A 76 -11.04 -7.18 -13.39
C ASP A 76 -10.69 -6.39 -12.13
N CYS A 77 -11.09 -6.93 -10.99
CA CYS A 77 -10.84 -6.36 -9.67
C CYS A 77 -10.09 -7.35 -8.79
N ARG A 78 -9.42 -6.80 -7.78
CA ARG A 78 -8.62 -7.57 -6.84
C ARG A 78 -8.98 -7.27 -5.41
N TRP A 79 -9.04 -8.34 -4.61
CA TRP A 79 -9.18 -8.25 -3.17
C TRP A 79 -7.81 -7.99 -2.53
N ILE A 80 -7.68 -6.82 -1.92
CA ILE A 80 -6.51 -6.39 -1.19
C ILE A 80 -6.83 -6.33 0.30
N GLU A 81 -6.05 -7.05 1.10
CA GLU A 81 -6.14 -7.10 2.54
C GLU A 81 -4.94 -6.39 3.17
N ILE A 82 -5.19 -5.50 4.14
CA ILE A 82 -4.17 -4.76 4.89
C ILE A 82 -4.48 -4.92 6.37
N LYS A 83 -3.66 -5.68 7.07
CA LYS A 83 -3.79 -5.96 8.50
C LYS A 83 -2.64 -5.37 9.26
N THR A 84 -2.95 -4.39 10.11
CA THR A 84 -2.01 -3.81 11.07
C THR A 84 -2.30 -4.38 12.46
N VAL A 85 -1.27 -4.91 13.10
CA VAL A 85 -1.33 -5.35 14.49
C VAL A 85 -0.31 -4.53 15.28
N ARG A 86 -0.75 -3.80 16.30
CA ARG A 86 0.10 -2.96 17.16
C ARG A 86 0.06 -3.46 18.59
N LYS A 87 1.19 -3.49 19.28
CA LYS A 87 1.23 -3.81 20.70
C LYS A 87 0.87 -2.58 21.53
N LEU A 88 -0.18 -2.65 22.33
CA LEU A 88 -0.65 -1.56 23.18
C LEU A 88 0.14 -1.53 24.50
N ASP A 89 0.01 -0.42 25.24
CA ASP A 89 0.75 -0.20 26.50
C ASP A 89 0.38 -1.22 27.59
N ASP A 90 -0.85 -1.74 27.57
CA ASP A 90 -1.33 -2.80 28.46
C ASP A 90 -0.84 -4.22 28.04
N GLY A 91 -0.03 -4.30 26.98
CA GLY A 91 0.51 -5.54 26.42
C GLY A 91 -0.44 -6.29 25.49
N THR A 92 -1.69 -5.84 25.33
CA THR A 92 -2.64 -6.41 24.37
C THR A 92 -2.32 -5.98 22.94
N ASN A 93 -2.96 -6.61 21.95
CA ASN A 93 -2.80 -6.25 20.55
C ASN A 93 -4.00 -5.45 20.05
N GLY A 94 -3.73 -4.24 19.57
CA GLY A 94 -4.65 -3.51 18.72
C GLY A 94 -4.58 -4.05 17.29
N ILE A 95 -5.73 -4.21 16.64
CA ILE A 95 -5.86 -4.65 15.25
C ILE A 95 -6.60 -3.57 14.48
N ASP A 96 -6.09 -3.28 13.28
CA ASP A 96 -6.76 -2.50 12.27
C ASP A 96 -6.66 -3.25 10.94
N PHE A 97 -7.79 -3.69 10.39
CA PHE A 97 -7.83 -4.63 9.28
C PHE A 97 -8.82 -4.19 8.21
N PHE A 98 -8.28 -3.85 7.05
CA PHE A 98 -9.04 -3.54 5.85
C PHE A 98 -9.00 -4.70 4.86
N LYS A 99 -10.13 -4.94 4.20
CA LYS A 99 -10.23 -5.71 2.96
C LYS A 99 -10.93 -4.84 1.93
N MET A 100 -10.39 -4.72 0.72
CA MET A 100 -10.84 -3.77 -0.29
C MET A 100 -10.87 -4.42 -1.67
N LEU A 101 -11.97 -4.25 -2.40
CA LEU A 101 -12.07 -4.60 -3.81
C LEU A 101 -11.66 -3.40 -4.63
N ILE A 102 -10.54 -3.53 -5.33
CA ILE A 102 -9.96 -2.44 -6.11
C ILE A 102 -9.82 -2.89 -7.56
N PRO A 103 -10.28 -2.09 -8.54
CA PRO A 103 -10.10 -2.45 -9.94
C PRO A 103 -8.62 -2.48 -10.33
N GLU A 104 -8.17 -3.53 -11.02
CA GLU A 104 -6.73 -3.76 -11.29
C GLU A 104 -6.13 -2.63 -12.14
N ARG A 105 -6.89 -2.03 -13.06
CA ARG A 105 -6.40 -0.89 -13.86
C ARG A 105 -6.07 0.35 -13.01
N ARG A 106 -6.66 0.46 -11.82
CA ARG A 106 -6.49 1.58 -10.88
C ARG A 106 -5.36 1.34 -9.87
N MET A 107 -4.73 0.17 -9.92
CA MET A 107 -3.56 -0.18 -9.11
C MET A 107 -2.26 -0.08 -9.93
N ARG A 108 -2.14 0.99 -10.71
CA ARG A 108 -1.00 1.26 -11.61
C ARG A 108 -0.37 2.62 -11.26
N THR A 109 0.82 2.88 -11.78
CA THR A 109 1.58 4.13 -11.55
C THR A 109 0.77 5.28 -12.11
N GLY A 110 0.75 6.38 -11.37
CA GLY A 110 -0.07 7.54 -11.71
C GLY A 110 -1.46 7.53 -11.07
N GLU A 111 -1.98 6.36 -10.68
CA GLU A 111 -3.35 6.23 -10.19
C GLU A 111 -3.44 6.41 -8.67
N LYS A 112 -4.68 6.56 -8.17
CA LYS A 112 -5.01 6.65 -6.74
C LYS A 112 -5.96 5.50 -6.36
N PRO A 113 -5.44 4.29 -6.11
CA PRO A 113 -6.27 3.11 -5.87
C PRO A 113 -7.37 3.32 -4.82
N LEU A 114 -7.06 4.08 -3.77
CA LEU A 114 -7.99 4.36 -2.67
C LEU A 114 -9.25 5.12 -3.10
N ASP A 115 -9.20 5.95 -4.16
CA ASP A 115 -10.36 6.67 -4.69
C ASP A 115 -11.30 5.76 -5.52
N HIS A 116 -10.83 4.55 -5.81
CA HIS A 116 -11.48 3.60 -6.72
C HIS A 116 -11.92 2.30 -6.03
N VAL A 117 -11.86 2.21 -4.70
CA VAL A 117 -12.40 1.06 -3.97
C VAL A 117 -13.90 0.91 -4.31
N LEU A 118 -14.35 -0.31 -4.58
CA LEU A 118 -15.74 -0.63 -4.92
C LEU A 118 -16.51 -1.20 -3.73
N LYS A 119 -15.83 -2.01 -2.92
CA LYS A 119 -16.36 -2.67 -1.72
C LYS A 119 -15.24 -2.79 -0.70
N ALA A 120 -15.54 -2.67 0.58
CA ALA A 120 -14.55 -2.85 1.62
C ALA A 120 -15.15 -3.41 2.91
N TRP A 121 -14.31 -4.07 3.70
CA TRP A 121 -14.59 -4.37 5.10
C TRP A 121 -13.52 -3.75 5.97
N HIS A 122 -13.93 -3.29 7.15
CA HIS A 122 -13.05 -2.72 8.15
C HIS A 122 -13.34 -3.35 9.50
N LYS A 123 -12.34 -4.02 10.06
CA LYS A 123 -12.37 -4.57 11.41
C LYS A 123 -11.33 -3.85 12.26
N VAL A 124 -11.81 -3.19 13.31
CA VAL A 124 -10.96 -2.59 14.35
C VAL A 124 -11.00 -3.50 15.58
N GLY A 125 -9.99 -3.45 16.44
CA GLY A 125 -10.05 -4.05 17.77
C GLY A 125 -8.95 -3.48 18.65
N GLY A 126 -9.24 -3.19 19.92
CA GLY A 126 -8.25 -2.79 20.93
C GLY A 126 -7.68 -1.37 20.79
N PHE A 127 -7.50 -0.81 19.58
CA PHE A 127 -6.77 0.45 19.39
C PHE A 127 -7.55 1.70 19.86
N ARG A 128 -8.71 1.99 19.26
CA ARG A 128 -9.58 3.16 19.58
C ARG A 128 -10.95 2.77 20.14
N HIS A 129 -11.30 1.49 20.00
CA HIS A 129 -12.56 0.92 20.45
C HIS A 129 -12.22 -0.32 21.29
N PRO A 130 -12.23 -0.20 22.63
CA PRO A 130 -11.86 -1.31 23.51
C PRO A 130 -12.82 -2.51 23.41
N GLN A 131 -13.91 -2.43 22.64
CA GLN A 131 -14.99 -3.42 22.69
C GLN A 131 -15.50 -4.00 21.37
N THR A 132 -15.09 -3.57 20.17
CA THR A 132 -15.73 -4.09 18.96
C THR A 132 -14.73 -4.69 18.00
N GLY A 133 -14.59 -6.03 18.04
CA GLY A 133 -14.09 -6.84 16.91
C GLY A 133 -15.12 -6.96 15.79
N GLU A 134 -16.02 -5.98 15.69
CA GLU A 134 -17.08 -5.88 14.72
C GLU A 134 -16.48 -5.59 13.35
N VAL A 135 -17.06 -6.20 12.33
CA VAL A 135 -16.68 -5.98 10.94
C VAL A 135 -17.68 -5.00 10.36
N MET A 136 -17.22 -3.80 10.01
CA MET A 136 -18.01 -2.84 9.26
C MET A 136 -17.89 -3.14 7.78
N GLU A 137 -19.02 -3.25 7.09
CA GLU A 137 -19.07 -3.38 5.64
C GLU A 137 -19.26 -2.01 4.99
N TRP A 138 -18.59 -1.81 3.87
CA TRP A 138 -18.72 -0.67 3.00
C TRP A 138 -18.96 -1.12 1.55
N ASP A 139 -19.96 -0.53 0.89
CA ASP A 139 -20.23 -0.76 -0.53
C ASP A 139 -20.55 0.56 -1.23
N ARG A 140 -19.79 0.87 -2.28
CA ARG A 140 -19.93 2.11 -3.06
C ARG A 140 -21.31 2.26 -3.68
N GLN A 141 -21.97 1.16 -4.04
CA GLN A 141 -23.29 1.20 -4.69
C GLN A 141 -24.44 1.36 -3.69
N LYS A 142 -24.25 1.04 -2.40
CA LYS A 142 -25.33 1.09 -1.38
C LYS A 142 -25.64 2.50 -0.85
N ALA A 143 -25.12 3.56 -1.49
CA ALA A 143 -25.42 4.98 -1.24
C ALA A 143 -25.28 5.48 0.22
N ASP A 144 -24.69 4.71 1.14
CA ASP A 144 -24.38 5.20 2.48
C ASP A 144 -23.13 6.09 2.45
N LEU A 145 -23.31 7.33 2.00
CA LEU A 145 -22.26 8.33 1.78
C LEU A 145 -21.45 8.69 3.05
N ARG A 146 -21.88 8.27 4.25
CA ARG A 146 -21.14 8.53 5.50
C ARG A 146 -19.82 7.77 5.58
N SER A 147 -19.65 6.73 4.77
CA SER A 147 -18.53 5.80 4.78
C SER A 147 -17.51 6.00 3.64
N VAL A 148 -17.89 6.70 2.56
CA VAL A 148 -16.96 6.99 1.44
C VAL A 148 -15.88 7.99 1.86
N ASN A 149 -16.25 8.95 2.71
CA ASN A 149 -15.29 9.89 3.30
C ASN A 149 -14.38 9.22 4.34
N THR A 150 -14.74 8.07 4.94
CA THR A 150 -13.89 7.49 5.99
C THR A 150 -12.67 6.77 5.44
N LEU A 151 -12.78 6.10 4.28
CA LEU A 151 -11.65 5.36 3.69
C LEU A 151 -10.57 6.30 3.12
N SER A 152 -10.93 7.25 2.26
CA SER A 152 -9.98 8.20 1.65
C SER A 152 -9.40 9.20 2.65
N GLN A 153 -10.11 9.46 3.76
CA GLN A 153 -9.60 10.27 4.87
C GLN A 153 -8.84 9.43 5.92
N ASN A 154 -8.85 8.09 5.81
CA ASN A 154 -8.08 7.25 6.70
C ASN A 154 -6.58 7.42 6.40
N GLN A 155 -5.88 8.09 7.30
CA GLN A 155 -4.47 8.41 7.14
C GLN A 155 -3.58 7.18 7.04
N ASP A 156 -3.97 6.08 7.69
CA ASP A 156 -3.20 4.83 7.65
C ASP A 156 -3.33 4.20 6.25
N LEU A 157 -4.53 4.22 5.64
CA LEU A 157 -4.74 3.71 4.27
C LEU A 157 -3.91 4.43 3.21
N ARG A 158 -3.62 5.71 3.42
CA ARG A 158 -2.82 6.53 2.49
C ARG A 158 -1.35 6.13 2.42
N ILE A 159 -0.81 5.50 3.47
CA ILE A 159 0.54 4.93 3.39
C ILE A 159 0.58 3.85 2.30
N TYR A 160 -0.52 3.12 2.16
CA TYR A 160 -0.59 1.96 1.31
C TYR A 160 -1.01 2.31 -0.11
N LEU A 161 -2.13 3.02 -0.25
CA LEU A 161 -2.91 3.10 -1.50
C LEU A 161 -3.09 4.54 -2.01
N ASP A 162 -2.29 5.49 -1.54
CA ASP A 162 -2.27 6.83 -2.13
C ASP A 162 -1.51 6.81 -3.45
N GLY A 163 -1.79 7.80 -4.31
CA GLY A 163 -1.16 7.89 -5.62
C GLY A 163 0.24 8.49 -5.60
N PRO A 164 0.74 8.95 -6.76
CA PRO A 164 2.06 9.57 -6.88
C PRO A 164 2.30 10.66 -5.85
N LEU A 165 3.50 10.68 -5.28
CA LEU A 165 3.94 11.78 -4.42
C LEU A 165 4.08 13.05 -5.27
N PRO A 166 3.33 14.14 -4.99
CA PRO A 166 3.30 15.33 -5.87
C PRO A 166 4.67 15.98 -6.12
N ASN A 167 5.58 15.84 -5.16
CA ASN A 167 6.95 16.35 -5.16
C ASN A 167 7.96 15.20 -5.03
N ALA A 168 7.67 14.07 -5.67
CA ALA A 168 8.55 12.92 -5.76
C ALA A 168 9.99 13.29 -6.17
N GLN A 169 10.96 12.79 -5.41
CA GLN A 169 12.39 12.89 -5.69
C GLN A 169 13.02 11.51 -5.64
N LYS A 170 13.85 11.19 -6.64
CA LYS A 170 14.65 9.97 -6.61
C LYS A 170 15.74 10.10 -5.55
N LEU A 171 15.89 9.05 -4.74
CA LEU A 171 16.96 8.93 -3.76
C LEU A 171 18.10 8.08 -4.32
N ALA A 172 19.30 8.30 -3.79
CA ALA A 172 20.44 7.43 -4.06
C ALA A 172 20.12 6.00 -3.63
N ALA A 173 20.52 5.03 -4.47
CA ALA A 173 20.33 3.63 -4.15
C ALA A 173 21.20 3.20 -2.96
N VAL A 174 20.64 2.35 -2.10
CA VAL A 174 21.31 1.84 -0.89
C VAL A 174 21.15 0.33 -0.81
N THR A 175 22.12 -0.34 -0.19
CA THR A 175 22.00 -1.77 0.10
C THR A 175 21.24 -1.95 1.40
N ILE A 176 20.19 -2.78 1.38
CA ILE A 176 19.39 -3.12 2.55
C ILE A 176 19.47 -4.62 2.76
N ASP A 177 19.82 -5.03 3.98
CA ASP A 177 19.69 -6.42 4.40
C ASP A 177 18.24 -6.67 4.83
N SER A 178 17.64 -7.72 4.27
CA SER A 178 16.21 -8.00 4.41
C SER A 178 15.93 -9.48 4.22
N LYS A 179 14.65 -9.87 4.31
CA LYS A 179 14.25 -11.27 4.12
C LYS A 179 14.59 -11.85 2.73
N ILE A 180 14.72 -11.00 1.71
CA ILE A 180 15.15 -11.41 0.35
C ILE A 180 16.68 -11.39 0.18
N GLY A 181 17.43 -11.26 1.28
CA GLY A 181 18.88 -11.08 1.30
C GLY A 181 19.30 -9.62 1.13
N PRO A 182 20.62 -9.37 1.03
CA PRO A 182 21.14 -8.04 0.75
C PRO A 182 20.79 -7.64 -0.68
N VAL A 183 20.04 -6.55 -0.82
CA VAL A 183 19.57 -6.04 -2.12
C VAL A 183 19.86 -4.56 -2.26
N ARG A 184 20.22 -4.13 -3.48
CA ARG A 184 20.43 -2.72 -3.81
C ARG A 184 19.10 -2.10 -4.20
N CYS A 185 18.53 -1.29 -3.32
CA CYS A 185 17.24 -0.66 -3.51
C CYS A 185 17.39 0.77 -4.03
N ASP A 186 16.71 1.10 -5.12
CA ASP A 186 16.41 2.50 -5.45
C ASP A 186 15.47 3.09 -4.39
N GLY A 187 15.42 4.42 -4.29
CA GLY A 187 14.47 5.07 -3.39
C GLY A 187 13.74 6.23 -4.04
N ILE A 188 12.58 6.53 -3.49
CA ILE A 188 11.76 7.70 -3.83
C ILE A 188 11.27 8.31 -2.54
N ALA A 189 11.27 9.64 -2.46
CA ALA A 189 10.69 10.36 -1.35
C ALA A 189 9.86 11.56 -1.81
N GLY A 190 9.00 12.04 -0.93
CA GLY A 190 8.12 13.17 -1.21
C GLY A 190 7.13 13.36 -0.08
N THR A 191 6.28 14.36 -0.24
CA THR A 191 5.35 14.83 0.78
C THR A 191 3.96 14.91 0.20
N PHE A 192 3.03 14.24 0.86
CA PHE A 192 1.61 14.40 0.62
C PHE A 192 1.02 15.41 1.61
N VAL A 193 0.10 16.26 1.15
CA VAL A 193 -0.62 17.22 2.00
C VAL A 193 -2.12 17.00 1.86
N GLY A 194 -2.75 16.54 2.93
CA GLY A 194 -4.19 16.32 3.02
C GLY A 194 -4.84 17.39 3.88
N LYS A 195 -6.09 17.75 3.54
CA LYS A 195 -6.93 18.58 4.40
C LYS A 195 -8.18 17.79 4.77
N THR A 196 -8.48 17.78 6.06
CA THR A 196 -9.74 17.26 6.59
C THR A 196 -10.85 18.29 6.39
N GLN A 197 -12.11 17.86 6.49
CA GLN A 197 -13.26 18.77 6.43
C GLN A 197 -13.27 19.82 7.55
N SER A 198 -12.67 19.52 8.70
CA SER A 198 -12.52 20.47 9.80
C SER A 198 -11.42 21.51 9.58
N GLY A 199 -10.76 21.50 8.41
CA GLY A 199 -9.67 22.41 8.09
C GLY A 199 -8.31 22.01 8.69
N ALA A 200 -8.25 20.94 9.49
CA ALA A 200 -6.97 20.40 9.92
C ALA A 200 -6.23 19.82 8.70
N GLN A 201 -4.98 20.22 8.53
CA GLN A 201 -4.10 19.76 7.49
C GLN A 201 -3.17 18.68 8.05
N THR A 202 -2.94 17.62 7.29
CA THR A 202 -1.96 16.59 7.60
C THR A 202 -0.92 16.59 6.50
N GLU A 203 0.33 16.66 6.89
CA GLU A 203 1.49 16.56 6.01
C GLU A 203 2.15 15.22 6.29
N LEU A 204 2.34 14.43 5.24
CA LEU A 204 2.90 13.10 5.31
C LEU A 204 4.13 13.06 4.40
N TYR A 205 5.32 13.18 5.00
CA TYR A 205 6.56 12.88 4.31
C TYR A 205 6.73 11.36 4.21
N GLN A 206 7.15 10.86 3.07
CA GLN A 206 7.27 9.44 2.77
C GLN A 206 8.58 9.17 2.05
N GLU A 207 9.24 8.08 2.42
CA GLU A 207 10.39 7.50 1.76
C GLU A 207 10.13 6.01 1.55
N TYR A 208 10.33 5.55 0.32
CA TYR A 208 10.23 4.16 -0.06
C TYR A 208 11.58 3.65 -0.56
N ARG A 209 11.89 2.39 -0.24
CA ARG A 209 13.03 1.66 -0.81
C ARG A 209 12.51 0.46 -1.59
N LEU A 210 12.83 0.45 -2.88
CA LEU A 210 12.14 -0.35 -3.87
C LEU A 210 13.05 -1.43 -4.46
N HIS A 211 12.48 -2.61 -4.72
CA HIS A 211 13.18 -3.71 -5.38
C HIS A 211 12.20 -4.68 -6.03
N GLU A 212 12.46 -5.11 -7.28
CA GLU A 212 11.58 -5.98 -8.07
C GLU A 212 11.29 -7.36 -7.42
N LYS A 213 12.25 -7.86 -6.63
CA LYS A 213 12.11 -9.14 -5.89
C LYS A 213 11.17 -9.05 -4.68
N ALA A 214 10.81 -7.85 -4.22
CA ALA A 214 9.82 -7.70 -3.17
C ALA A 214 8.42 -7.89 -3.79
N PRO A 215 7.50 -8.68 -3.20
CA PRO A 215 6.25 -9.05 -3.88
C PRO A 215 5.34 -7.86 -4.27
N PHE A 216 5.42 -6.77 -3.50
CA PHE A 216 4.72 -5.50 -3.76
C PHE A 216 5.69 -4.39 -4.18
N GLY A 217 6.93 -4.73 -4.51
CA GLY A 217 7.99 -3.82 -4.94
C GLY A 217 8.64 -2.99 -3.82
N VAL A 218 8.20 -3.11 -2.57
CA VAL A 218 8.77 -2.36 -1.43
C VAL A 218 9.52 -3.25 -0.45
N VAL A 219 10.75 -2.84 -0.12
CA VAL A 219 11.62 -3.48 0.89
C VAL A 219 11.53 -2.75 2.23
N SER A 220 11.46 -1.42 2.22
CA SER A 220 11.23 -0.63 3.44
C SER A 220 10.48 0.66 3.16
N TYR A 221 9.78 1.14 4.19
CA TYR A 221 9.09 2.42 4.17
C TYR A 221 9.47 3.23 5.41
N ARG A 222 9.57 4.55 5.25
CA ARG A 222 9.64 5.51 6.35
C ARG A 222 8.67 6.64 6.08
N GLY A 223 7.93 7.04 7.11
CA GLY A 223 6.98 8.14 7.03
C GLY A 223 7.07 9.05 8.24
N THR A 224 6.79 10.33 8.03
CA THR A 224 6.61 11.32 9.11
C THR A 224 5.29 12.05 8.92
N PHE A 225 4.42 11.97 9.92
CA PHE A 225 3.11 12.59 9.97
C PHE A 225 3.15 13.83 10.85
N THR A 226 2.86 14.97 10.24
CA THR A 226 2.75 16.25 10.93
C THR A 226 1.34 16.77 10.77
N ARG A 227 0.71 17.18 11.88
CA ARG A 227 -0.62 17.79 11.86
C ARG A 227 -0.52 19.30 11.98
N LYS A 228 -1.28 20.04 11.18
CA LYS A 228 -1.46 21.48 11.26
C LYS A 228 -2.93 21.78 11.55
N VAL A 229 -3.22 22.61 12.54
CA VAL A 229 -4.57 23.08 12.87
C VAL A 229 -4.56 24.61 12.81
N ASN A 230 -5.44 25.19 11.99
CA ASN A 230 -5.49 26.64 11.77
C ASN A 230 -4.13 27.26 11.38
N GLY A 231 -3.36 26.54 10.55
CA GLY A 231 -2.02 26.96 10.12
C GLY A 231 -0.89 26.73 11.13
N VAL A 232 -1.23 26.36 12.38
CA VAL A 232 -0.24 26.06 13.43
C VAL A 232 0.12 24.58 13.40
N THR A 233 1.41 24.28 13.23
CA THR A 233 1.95 22.93 13.33
C THR A 233 1.86 22.43 14.77
N ALA A 234 1.27 21.25 14.97
CA ALA A 234 1.31 20.56 16.24
C ALA A 234 2.78 20.30 16.61
N PRO A 235 3.16 20.48 17.89
CA PRO A 235 4.54 20.26 18.33
C PRO A 235 4.98 18.81 18.15
N ASP A 236 4.02 17.89 18.15
CA ASP A 236 4.28 16.46 18.08
C ASP A 236 4.04 15.94 16.65
N HIS A 237 4.88 15.00 16.23
CA HIS A 237 4.75 14.31 14.96
C HIS A 237 4.96 12.81 15.14
N ILE A 238 4.43 12.01 14.20
CA ILE A 238 4.52 10.56 14.27
C ILE A 238 5.49 10.07 13.20
N ARG A 239 6.52 9.33 13.61
CA ARG A 239 7.40 8.61 12.71
C ARG A 239 6.94 7.16 12.57
N VAL A 240 6.90 6.67 11.35
CA VAL A 240 6.51 5.30 11.00
C VAL A 240 7.64 4.65 10.21
N ILE A 241 7.99 3.42 10.56
CA ILE A 241 9.03 2.65 9.86
C ILE A 241 8.49 1.25 9.60
N PHE A 242 8.55 0.79 8.35
CA PHE A 242 8.26 -0.60 7.97
C PHE A 242 9.50 -1.24 7.35
N THR A 243 9.80 -2.47 7.76
CA THR A 243 10.92 -3.27 7.22
C THR A 243 10.42 -4.64 6.81
N LEU A 244 10.72 -5.06 5.56
CA LEU A 244 10.30 -6.35 5.02
C LEU A 244 10.80 -7.50 5.89
N ALA A 245 9.87 -8.19 6.54
CA ALA A 245 10.16 -9.26 7.48
C ALA A 245 9.86 -10.65 6.89
N ASP A 246 8.81 -10.77 6.07
CA ASP A 246 8.38 -12.05 5.52
C ASP A 246 7.50 -11.88 4.27
N PHE A 247 7.34 -12.94 3.47
CA PHE A 247 6.45 -12.96 2.31
C PHE A 247 6.10 -14.39 1.88
N GLY A 248 5.06 -14.53 1.06
CA GLY A 248 4.67 -15.81 0.49
C GLY A 248 3.58 -15.69 -0.58
N ASP A 249 3.09 -16.84 -1.05
CA ASP A 249 2.24 -16.99 -2.24
C ASP A 249 0.91 -17.71 -1.97
N ARG A 250 0.59 -17.95 -0.68
CA ARG A 250 -0.59 -18.69 -0.22
C ARG A 250 -1.40 -17.91 0.81
N ALA A 251 -1.67 -16.65 0.51
CA ALA A 251 -2.54 -15.79 1.30
C ALA A 251 -3.94 -16.39 1.35
N LYS A 252 -4.54 -16.33 2.53
CA LYS A 252 -5.93 -16.71 2.76
C LYS A 252 -6.66 -15.48 3.25
N THR A 253 -7.88 -15.31 2.76
CA THR A 253 -8.81 -14.29 3.27
C THR A 253 -9.05 -14.52 4.76
N GLU A 254 -8.98 -13.47 5.56
CA GLU A 254 -9.38 -13.53 6.98
C GLU A 254 -10.70 -12.78 7.24
N LEU A 255 -11.09 -11.87 6.35
CA LEU A 255 -12.39 -11.20 6.38
C LEU A 255 -13.37 -11.89 5.38
N PRO A 256 -14.69 -11.70 5.53
CA PRO A 256 -15.70 -12.32 4.67
C PRO A 256 -15.41 -12.13 3.18
N GLN A 257 -15.81 -13.11 2.36
CA GLN A 257 -15.76 -13.01 0.90
C GLN A 257 -17.08 -12.49 0.33
N ASP A 258 -18.21 -12.93 0.91
CA ASP A 258 -19.58 -12.41 0.74
C ASP A 258 -20.49 -12.96 1.87
#